data_AF-K9Z4B6-F1
#
_entry.id   AF-K9Z4B6-F1
#
_cell.length_a   1.000
_cell.length_b   1.000
_cell.length_c   1.000
_cell.angle_alpha   90.00
_cell.angle_beta   90.00
_cell.angle_gamma   90.00
#
_symmetry.space_group_name_H-M   'P 1'
#
loop_
_entity.id
_entity.type
_entity.pdbx_description
1 polymer ?
#
loop_
_entity_poly.entity_id
_entity_poly.type
_entity_poly.pdbx_seq_one_letter_code
_entity_poly.pdbx_strand_id
1 'polypeptide(L)'
;MSIELTIGRKADKPWWNRPLVGDKPLVDYLFKQYSRTHICPEIISLHDYHLEKLESVSVTLKALFNQKFTHSDFLIYARLEGYFQKYCQTKKHYFLVGKEFFKIILNNLDNLRSITKIEKKYNQPSLLAFYDSVYDLIKENHHKLIFQEKLIKLHYSFKCQFKETREIKIIDKYLAYFISISEVENLLYFLDLLRVNNLTNWDNFTRLSNFIEETKNGMIEDIKPFLLFAKSEGDFLIEIANKVIKIKEDDDTKLINIAKIFQYIALVDKYENLYSQFQLFLRCLSKWEKIYYDIVNIRKNYPIHQFIIPPSFKVKLPSFEIYKSYHDYLDYSCLTRLIY
;
A
#
# COMPACT_ATOMS: atom_id res chain seq x y z
N MET A 1 70.93 -7.04 -57.50
CA MET A 1 71.47 -6.25 -56.38
C MET A 1 70.87 -6.77 -55.11
N SER A 2 71.74 -7.30 -54.26
CA SER A 2 71.51 -7.94 -52.98
C SER A 2 71.06 -6.95 -51.91
N ILE A 3 70.04 -7.32 -51.13
CA ILE A 3 69.81 -6.73 -49.82
C ILE A 3 70.01 -7.84 -48.80
N GLU A 4 71.10 -7.68 -48.05
CA GLU A 4 71.50 -8.49 -46.92
C GLU A 4 70.44 -8.42 -45.81
N LEU A 5 70.02 -9.58 -45.29
CA LEU A 5 69.40 -9.65 -43.97
C LEU A 5 70.49 -9.99 -42.96
N THR A 6 70.94 -8.96 -42.26
CA THR A 6 71.87 -9.03 -41.14
C THR A 6 71.25 -9.85 -40.01
N ILE A 7 71.89 -10.98 -39.69
CA ILE A 7 71.61 -11.76 -38.49
C ILE A 7 72.18 -10.99 -37.28
N GLY A 8 71.33 -10.20 -36.64
CA GLY A 8 71.63 -9.63 -35.33
C GLY A 8 71.59 -10.70 -34.25
N ARG A 9 72.76 -11.15 -33.78
CA ARG A 9 72.90 -11.92 -32.54
C ARG A 9 72.33 -11.12 -31.36
N LYS A 10 71.15 -11.51 -30.85
CA LYS A 10 70.70 -11.14 -29.51
C LYS A 10 70.84 -12.34 -28.60
N ALA A 11 71.59 -12.14 -27.51
CA ALA A 11 71.93 -13.13 -26.49
C ALA A 11 70.73 -14.03 -26.10
N ASP A 12 71.00 -15.33 -26.01
CA ASP A 12 70.04 -16.39 -25.72
C ASP A 12 69.38 -16.17 -24.35
N LYS A 13 68.20 -15.54 -24.36
CA LYS A 13 67.26 -15.74 -23.26
C LYS A 13 66.82 -17.21 -23.30
N PRO A 14 66.76 -17.90 -22.14
CA PRO A 14 66.24 -19.25 -22.07
C PRO A 14 64.87 -19.34 -22.74
N TRP A 15 64.55 -20.46 -23.40
CA TRP A 15 63.32 -20.61 -24.20
C TRP A 15 62.03 -20.29 -23.43
N TRP A 16 62.03 -20.48 -22.12
CA TRP A 16 60.92 -20.15 -21.21
C TRP A 16 60.73 -18.64 -21.01
N ASN A 17 61.75 -17.81 -21.24
CA ASN A 17 61.73 -16.35 -21.10
C ASN A 17 61.65 -15.61 -22.45
N ARG A 18 61.16 -16.30 -23.49
CA ARG A 18 60.93 -15.74 -24.83
C ARG A 18 59.44 -15.38 -24.99
N PRO A 19 59.12 -14.26 -25.65
CA PRO A 19 57.74 -13.94 -26.01
C PRO A 19 57.23 -14.89 -27.10
N LEU A 20 56.13 -15.59 -26.85
CA LEU A 20 55.49 -16.44 -27.88
C LEU A 20 54.46 -15.67 -28.71
N VAL A 21 53.79 -14.66 -28.14
CA VAL A 21 52.84 -13.77 -28.84
C VAL A 21 52.87 -12.38 -28.17
N GLY A 22 53.22 -11.34 -28.93
CA GLY A 22 53.40 -9.96 -28.41
C GLY A 22 54.71 -9.77 -27.63
N ASP A 23 54.86 -8.67 -26.88
CA ASP A 23 56.13 -8.30 -26.21
C ASP A 23 56.40 -9.01 -24.86
N LYS A 24 55.57 -9.98 -24.43
CA LYS A 24 55.64 -10.56 -23.07
C LYS A 24 56.10 -12.03 -23.06
N PRO A 25 57.06 -12.41 -22.18
CA PRO A 25 57.58 -13.78 -22.09
C PRO A 25 56.56 -14.79 -21.55
N LEU A 26 56.77 -16.07 -21.89
CA LEU A 26 55.93 -17.21 -21.51
C LEU A 26 55.80 -17.38 -19.97
N VAL A 27 56.85 -17.03 -19.21
CA VAL A 27 56.83 -16.96 -17.74
C VAL A 27 55.73 -16.01 -17.24
N ASP A 28 55.53 -14.86 -17.88
CA ASP A 28 54.50 -13.91 -17.42
C ASP A 28 53.08 -14.44 -17.63
N TYR A 29 52.90 -15.38 -18.56
CA TYR A 29 51.63 -16.08 -18.77
C TYR A 29 51.42 -17.23 -17.78
N LEU A 30 52.48 -17.98 -17.45
CA LEU A 30 52.41 -19.11 -16.52
C LEU A 30 52.41 -18.68 -15.04
N PHE A 31 53.13 -17.60 -14.69
CA PHE A 31 53.33 -17.15 -13.31
C PHE A 31 52.46 -15.94 -12.91
N LYS A 32 51.63 -15.39 -13.80
CA LYS A 32 50.60 -14.39 -13.44
C LYS A 32 49.62 -14.88 -12.38
N GLN A 33 49.45 -16.21 -12.24
CA GLN A 33 48.66 -16.80 -11.16
C GLN A 33 49.36 -16.70 -9.79
N TYR A 34 50.69 -16.55 -9.75
CA TYR A 34 51.50 -16.49 -8.52
C TYR A 34 51.73 -15.05 -8.01
N SER A 35 51.43 -14.03 -8.81
CA SER A 35 51.53 -12.63 -8.39
C SER A 35 50.21 -12.07 -7.83
N ARG A 36 49.39 -12.92 -7.18
CA ARG A 36 48.19 -12.45 -6.50
C ARG A 36 48.57 -11.88 -5.14
N THR A 37 48.08 -10.69 -4.85
CA THR A 37 48.32 -10.03 -3.57
C THR A 37 47.37 -10.57 -2.49
N HIS A 38 47.83 -10.61 -1.24
CA HIS A 38 46.95 -10.86 -0.11
C HIS A 38 46.09 -9.62 0.16
N ILE A 39 44.83 -9.83 0.53
CA ILE A 39 43.95 -8.76 1.00
C ILE A 39 44.45 -8.31 2.38
N CYS A 40 44.44 -7.01 2.64
CA CYS A 40 44.82 -6.43 3.92
C CYS A 40 43.97 -7.02 5.08
N PRO A 41 44.56 -7.44 6.21
CA PRO A 41 43.81 -8.04 7.33
C PRO A 41 42.65 -7.19 7.83
N GLU A 42 42.81 -5.87 7.87
CA GLU A 42 41.78 -4.91 8.31
C GLU A 42 40.53 -4.98 7.43
N ILE A 43 40.71 -5.19 6.13
CA ILE A 43 39.61 -5.32 5.17
C ILE A 43 38.91 -6.67 5.32
N ILE A 44 39.66 -7.73 5.60
CA ILE A 44 39.09 -9.05 5.89
C ILE A 44 38.23 -8.96 7.16
N SER A 45 38.77 -8.38 8.24
CA SER A 45 38.04 -8.15 9.49
C SER A 45 36.79 -7.29 9.29
N LEU A 46 36.87 -6.24 8.47
CA LEU A 46 35.72 -5.40 8.15
C LEU A 46 34.64 -6.19 7.39
N HIS A 47 35.03 -6.97 6.38
CA HIS A 47 34.11 -7.84 5.64
C HIS A 47 33.43 -8.86 6.56
N ASP A 48 34.20 -9.51 7.43
CA ASP A 48 33.68 -10.55 8.33
C ASP A 48 32.75 -9.94 9.39
N TYR A 49 33.06 -8.74 9.90
CA TYR A 49 32.13 -7.95 10.73
C TYR A 49 30.80 -7.68 10.02
N HIS A 50 30.84 -7.27 8.75
CA HIS A 50 29.61 -7.06 7.98
C HIS A 50 28.84 -8.37 7.75
N LEU A 51 29.53 -9.50 7.55
CA LEU A 51 28.88 -10.80 7.43
C LEU A 51 28.16 -11.21 8.72
N GLU A 52 28.81 -11.12 9.88
CA GLU A 52 28.19 -11.41 11.18
C GLU A 52 26.96 -10.51 11.42
N LYS A 53 27.09 -9.22 11.08
CA LYS A 53 25.98 -8.29 11.15
C LYS A 53 24.84 -8.69 10.22
N LEU A 54 25.14 -9.10 8.99
CA LEU A 54 24.14 -9.56 8.03
C LEU A 54 23.43 -10.84 8.52
N GLU A 55 24.16 -11.76 9.17
CA GLU A 55 23.61 -12.96 9.79
C GLU A 55 22.62 -12.63 10.90
N SER A 56 23.01 -11.76 11.83
CA SER A 56 22.11 -11.32 12.91
C SER A 56 20.83 -10.66 12.38
N VAL A 57 20.94 -9.76 11.39
CA VAL A 57 19.78 -9.14 10.73
C VAL A 57 18.94 -10.19 9.99
N SER A 58 19.58 -11.19 9.38
CA SER A 58 18.87 -12.27 8.67
C SER A 58 18.03 -13.14 9.60
N VAL A 59 18.47 -13.36 10.85
CA VAL A 59 17.65 -14.04 11.88
C VAL A 59 16.41 -13.22 12.18
N THR A 60 16.55 -11.91 12.43
CA THR A 60 15.40 -11.02 12.66
C THR A 60 14.47 -10.95 11.45
N LEU A 61 15.02 -10.88 10.24
CA LEU A 61 14.25 -10.83 9.00
C LEU A 61 13.40 -12.09 8.81
N LYS A 62 13.96 -13.28 9.08
CA LYS A 62 13.21 -14.55 9.05
C LYS A 62 12.15 -14.63 10.14
N ALA A 63 12.41 -14.08 11.33
CA ALA A 63 11.44 -14.05 12.42
C ALA A 63 10.25 -13.11 12.13
N LEU A 64 10.48 -12.01 11.42
CA LEU A 64 9.43 -11.07 10.99
C LEU A 64 8.67 -11.55 9.76
N PHE A 65 9.20 -12.54 9.03
CA PHE A 65 8.58 -13.03 7.82
C PHE A 65 7.28 -13.77 8.13
N ASN A 66 6.20 -13.33 7.50
CA ASN A 66 4.91 -13.98 7.56
C ASN A 66 4.63 -14.63 6.20
N GLN A 67 4.21 -15.90 6.19
CA GLN A 67 3.86 -16.61 4.95
C GLN A 67 2.78 -15.88 4.15
N LYS A 68 1.84 -15.19 4.83
CA LYS A 68 0.80 -14.39 4.18
C LYS A 68 1.35 -13.24 3.33
N PHE A 69 2.60 -12.81 3.52
CA PHE A 69 3.24 -11.82 2.65
C PHE A 69 3.44 -12.34 1.22
N THR A 70 3.43 -13.66 1.02
CA THR A 70 3.55 -14.27 -0.32
C THR A 70 2.22 -14.31 -1.08
N HIS A 71 1.09 -14.04 -0.41
CA HIS A 71 -0.22 -14.06 -1.06
C HIS A 71 -0.31 -12.88 -2.04
N SER A 72 -0.73 -13.17 -3.28
CA SER A 72 -0.83 -12.15 -4.33
C SER A 72 -1.78 -11.00 -3.96
N ASP A 73 -2.93 -11.31 -3.37
CA ASP A 73 -3.87 -10.31 -2.83
C ASP A 73 -3.16 -9.35 -1.85
N PHE A 74 -2.36 -9.89 -0.93
CA PHE A 74 -1.65 -9.09 0.06
C PHE A 74 -0.60 -8.19 -0.61
N LEU A 75 0.11 -8.71 -1.61
CA LEU A 75 1.09 -7.95 -2.36
C LEU A 75 0.44 -6.79 -3.12
N ILE A 76 -0.74 -6.99 -3.71
CA ILE A 76 -1.50 -5.90 -4.35
C ILE A 76 -1.89 -4.85 -3.33
N TYR A 77 -2.42 -5.28 -2.17
CA TYR A 77 -2.76 -4.38 -1.08
C TYR A 77 -1.56 -3.54 -0.61
N ALA A 78 -0.42 -4.18 -0.37
CA ALA A 78 0.79 -3.52 0.08
C ALA A 78 1.32 -2.49 -0.95
N ARG A 79 1.18 -2.77 -2.25
CA ARG A 79 1.53 -1.82 -3.32
C ARG A 79 0.61 -0.59 -3.30
N LEU A 80 -0.70 -0.81 -3.19
CA LEU A 80 -1.70 0.26 -3.14
C LEU A 80 -1.48 1.17 -1.90
N GLU A 81 -1.26 0.57 -0.74
CA GLU A 81 -0.93 1.32 0.49
C GLU A 81 0.35 2.15 0.35
N GLY A 82 1.41 1.55 -0.18
CA GLY A 82 2.67 2.26 -0.44
C GLY A 82 2.50 3.45 -1.39
N TYR A 83 1.66 3.30 -2.42
CA TYR A 83 1.31 4.39 -3.34
C TYR A 83 0.57 5.52 -2.62
N PHE A 84 -0.48 5.21 -1.85
CA PHE A 84 -1.26 6.23 -1.15
C PHE A 84 -0.44 7.00 -0.12
N GLN A 85 0.43 6.33 0.64
CA GLN A 85 1.27 7.01 1.63
C GLN A 85 2.18 8.10 1.02
N LYS A 86 2.58 7.94 -0.25
CA LYS A 86 3.43 8.91 -0.96
C LYS A 86 2.66 9.95 -1.76
N TYR A 87 1.69 9.50 -2.56
CA TYR A 87 0.97 10.37 -3.48
C TYR A 87 0.05 11.35 -2.74
N CYS A 88 -0.50 10.92 -1.60
CA CYS A 88 -1.54 11.65 -0.89
C CYS A 88 -1.01 12.76 0.03
N GLN A 89 0.31 12.96 0.12
CA GLN A 89 0.89 14.11 0.81
C GLN A 89 0.65 15.43 0.06
N THR A 90 0.25 15.38 -1.22
CA THR A 90 0.23 16.57 -2.09
C THR A 90 -1.16 16.98 -2.59
N LYS A 91 -2.12 16.06 -2.79
CA LYS A 91 -3.48 16.35 -3.30
C LYS A 91 -4.54 15.35 -2.82
N LYS A 92 -5.79 15.80 -2.65
CA LYS A 92 -6.97 14.92 -2.49
C LYS A 92 -7.29 14.26 -3.84
N HIS A 93 -6.87 13.02 -4.01
CA HIS A 93 -7.16 12.20 -5.19
C HIS A 93 -8.57 11.58 -5.09
N TYR A 94 -9.27 11.39 -6.22
CA TYR A 94 -10.64 10.81 -6.22
C TYR A 94 -10.70 9.45 -5.52
N PHE A 95 -9.64 8.65 -5.63
CA PHE A 95 -9.55 7.34 -4.99
C PHE A 95 -9.62 7.45 -3.46
N LEU A 96 -8.98 8.47 -2.87
CA LEU A 96 -9.04 8.69 -1.43
C LEU A 96 -10.44 9.07 -0.97
N VAL A 97 -11.07 9.98 -1.71
CA VAL A 97 -12.44 10.41 -1.42
C VAL A 97 -13.39 9.23 -1.52
N GLY A 98 -13.26 8.42 -2.58
CA GLY A 98 -14.10 7.25 -2.79
C GLY A 98 -13.87 6.15 -1.75
N LYS A 99 -12.61 5.80 -1.42
CA LYS A 99 -12.34 4.79 -0.38
C LYS A 99 -12.90 5.23 0.98
N GLU A 100 -12.72 6.50 1.33
CA GLU A 100 -13.19 7.06 2.60
C GLU A 100 -14.71 7.06 2.65
N PHE A 101 -15.34 7.59 1.59
CA PHE A 101 -16.79 7.60 1.43
C PHE A 101 -17.39 6.20 1.57
N PHE A 102 -16.96 5.24 0.76
CA PHE A 102 -17.54 3.90 0.79
C PHE A 102 -17.25 3.18 2.12
N LYS A 103 -16.01 3.23 2.65
CA LYS A 103 -15.70 2.58 3.94
C LYS A 103 -16.56 3.16 5.07
N ILE A 104 -16.71 4.48 5.15
CA ILE A 104 -17.49 5.14 6.20
C ILE A 104 -18.99 4.83 6.08
N ILE A 105 -19.55 4.88 4.87
CA ILE A 105 -20.96 4.57 4.65
C ILE A 105 -21.26 3.10 4.95
N LEU A 106 -20.44 2.16 4.46
CA LEU A 106 -20.66 0.73 4.66
C LEU A 106 -20.56 0.35 6.14
N ASN A 107 -19.56 0.88 6.87
CA ASN A 107 -19.39 0.60 8.29
C ASN A 107 -20.53 1.15 9.17
N ASN A 108 -21.27 2.15 8.69
CA ASN A 108 -22.35 2.79 9.44
C ASN A 108 -23.74 2.55 8.83
N LEU A 109 -23.84 1.59 7.90
CA LEU A 109 -25.03 1.36 7.10
C LEU A 109 -26.28 1.08 7.95
N ASP A 110 -26.15 0.35 9.06
CA ASP A 110 -27.28 0.04 9.94
C ASP A 110 -27.87 1.26 10.64
N ASN A 111 -27.02 2.21 11.06
CA ASN A 111 -27.46 3.46 11.66
C ASN A 111 -28.18 4.32 10.61
N LEU A 112 -27.60 4.45 9.42
CA LEU A 112 -28.19 5.21 8.31
C LEU A 112 -29.53 4.64 7.87
N ARG A 113 -29.63 3.31 7.73
CA ARG A 113 -30.89 2.61 7.43
C ARG A 113 -31.92 2.82 8.53
N SER A 114 -31.50 2.82 9.78
CA SER A 114 -32.40 3.00 10.92
C SER A 114 -32.99 4.40 10.97
N ILE A 115 -32.21 5.43 10.64
CA ILE A 115 -32.68 6.82 10.48
C ILE A 115 -33.79 6.87 9.42
N THR A 116 -33.51 6.39 8.20
CA THR A 116 -34.50 6.44 7.11
C THR A 116 -35.72 5.56 7.38
N LYS A 117 -35.57 4.43 8.09
CA LYS A 117 -36.71 3.61 8.52
C LYS A 117 -37.61 4.35 9.51
N ILE A 118 -37.04 5.14 10.43
CA ILE A 118 -37.80 5.99 11.34
C ILE A 118 -38.57 7.05 10.56
N GLU A 119 -37.89 7.79 9.69
CA GLU A 119 -38.50 8.85 8.86
C GLU A 119 -39.66 8.33 7.99
N LYS A 120 -39.47 7.16 7.34
CA LYS A 120 -40.50 6.54 6.51
C LYS A 120 -41.70 6.03 7.33
N LYS A 121 -41.45 5.49 8.52
CA LYS A 121 -42.50 4.89 9.36
C LYS A 121 -43.30 5.95 10.11
N TYR A 122 -42.67 7.07 10.47
CA TYR A 122 -43.27 8.11 11.31
C TYR A 122 -43.21 9.45 10.59
N ASN A 123 -44.24 9.73 9.79
CA ASN A 123 -44.33 10.89 8.90
C ASN A 123 -45.34 11.95 9.38
N GLN A 124 -45.57 12.04 10.69
CA GLN A 124 -46.47 13.04 11.25
C GLN A 124 -45.85 14.45 11.14
N PRO A 125 -46.65 15.51 10.91
CA PRO A 125 -46.12 16.86 10.65
C PRO A 125 -45.14 17.40 11.70
N SER A 126 -45.40 17.12 12.98
CA SER A 126 -44.55 17.54 14.09
C SER A 126 -43.19 16.83 14.10
N LEU A 127 -43.14 15.56 13.72
CA LEU A 127 -41.90 14.78 13.59
C LEU A 127 -41.14 15.17 12.32
N LEU A 128 -41.83 15.46 11.22
CA LEU A 128 -41.20 15.98 10.00
C LEU A 128 -40.48 17.31 10.28
N ALA A 129 -41.13 18.24 10.99
CA ALA A 129 -40.51 19.50 11.39
C ALA A 129 -39.25 19.30 12.24
N PHE A 130 -39.24 18.28 13.12
CA PHE A 130 -38.06 17.91 13.88
C PHE A 130 -36.94 17.38 12.96
N TYR A 131 -37.26 16.44 12.06
CA TYR A 131 -36.28 15.87 11.13
C TYR A 131 -35.66 16.95 10.24
N ASP A 132 -36.48 17.83 9.67
CA ASP A 132 -36.03 18.96 8.84
C ASP A 132 -35.09 19.87 9.62
N SER A 133 -35.43 20.19 10.88
CA SER A 133 -34.57 20.98 11.76
C SER A 133 -33.23 20.31 12.05
N VAL A 134 -33.20 19.00 12.26
CA VAL A 134 -31.94 18.24 12.42
C VAL A 134 -31.08 18.36 11.17
N TYR A 135 -31.71 18.27 10.01
CA TYR A 135 -31.00 18.35 8.75
C TYR A 135 -30.50 19.75 8.41
N ASP A 136 -31.21 20.79 8.82
CA ASP A 136 -30.72 22.17 8.68
C ASP A 136 -29.47 22.39 9.55
N LEU A 137 -29.41 21.80 10.75
CA LEU A 137 -28.19 21.78 11.57
C LEU A 137 -27.00 21.10 10.87
N ILE A 138 -27.26 20.06 10.06
CA ILE A 138 -26.21 19.35 9.31
C ILE A 138 -25.67 20.23 8.18
N LYS A 139 -26.56 20.94 7.46
CA LYS A 139 -26.16 21.87 6.38
C LYS A 139 -25.27 23.00 6.86
N GLU A 140 -25.45 23.45 8.11
CA GLU A 140 -24.60 24.48 8.71
C GLU A 140 -23.14 24.02 8.94
N ASN A 141 -22.85 22.71 8.80
CA ASN A 141 -21.51 22.11 8.82
C ASN A 141 -20.64 22.53 10.02
N HIS A 142 -21.21 22.42 11.23
CA HIS A 142 -20.50 22.73 12.47
C HIS A 142 -19.45 21.68 12.84
N HIS A 143 -18.46 22.10 13.63
CA HIS A 143 -17.63 21.15 14.37
C HIS A 143 -18.49 20.23 15.25
N LYS A 144 -18.10 18.96 15.37
CA LYS A 144 -18.82 17.89 16.09
C LYS A 144 -19.48 18.33 17.40
N LEU A 145 -18.71 18.93 18.32
CA LEU A 145 -19.20 19.31 19.65
C LEU A 145 -20.33 20.35 19.58
N ILE A 146 -20.22 21.30 18.65
CA ILE A 146 -21.22 22.36 18.45
C ILE A 146 -22.49 21.75 17.85
N PHE A 147 -22.34 20.85 16.88
CA PHE A 147 -23.46 20.11 16.30
C PHE A 147 -24.23 19.34 17.37
N GLN A 148 -23.53 18.56 18.20
CA GLN A 148 -24.14 17.77 19.28
C GLN A 148 -24.85 18.66 20.31
N GLU A 149 -24.24 19.76 20.72
CA GLU A 149 -24.87 20.70 21.66
C GLU A 149 -26.17 21.30 21.09
N LYS A 150 -26.13 21.77 19.83
CA LYS A 150 -27.32 22.31 19.15
C LYS A 150 -28.40 21.24 18.97
N LEU A 151 -28.01 20.02 18.63
CA LEU A 151 -28.92 18.89 18.46
C LEU A 151 -29.62 18.52 19.77
N ILE A 152 -28.90 18.52 20.89
CA ILE A 152 -29.48 18.26 22.23
C ILE A 152 -30.45 19.38 22.62
N LYS A 153 -30.12 20.65 22.34
CA LYS A 153 -31.05 21.78 22.59
C LYS A 153 -32.32 21.68 21.75
N LEU A 154 -32.19 21.33 20.47
CA LEU A 154 -33.31 21.07 19.56
C LEU A 154 -34.17 19.91 20.06
N HIS A 155 -33.54 18.82 20.47
CA HIS A 155 -34.23 17.66 21.03
C HIS A 155 -35.04 18.02 22.27
N TYR A 156 -34.48 18.79 23.21
CA TYR A 156 -35.18 19.24 24.41
C TYR A 156 -36.38 20.13 24.07
N SER A 157 -36.23 21.07 23.13
CA SER A 157 -37.33 21.98 22.75
C SER A 157 -38.50 21.22 22.12
N PHE A 158 -38.24 20.25 21.25
CA PHE A 158 -39.28 19.42 20.65
C PHE A 158 -39.91 18.47 21.67
N LYS A 159 -39.12 17.83 22.55
CA LYS A 159 -39.66 16.96 23.61
C LYS A 159 -40.74 17.64 24.45
N CYS A 160 -40.54 18.91 24.82
CA CYS A 160 -41.51 19.68 25.60
C CYS A 160 -42.83 19.94 24.87
N GLN A 161 -42.87 19.81 23.53
CA GLN A 161 -44.07 20.00 22.72
C GLN A 161 -44.93 18.73 22.62
N PHE A 162 -44.36 17.54 22.85
CA PHE A 162 -45.08 16.28 22.79
C PHE A 162 -45.63 15.89 24.17
N LYS A 163 -46.91 15.51 24.20
CA LYS A 163 -47.57 14.99 25.42
C LYS A 163 -47.44 13.47 25.54
N GLU A 164 -47.30 12.79 24.42
CA GLU A 164 -47.32 11.34 24.34
C GLU A 164 -45.92 10.73 24.49
N THR A 165 -45.85 9.58 25.17
CA THR A 165 -44.59 8.88 25.44
C THR A 165 -43.99 8.19 24.21
N ARG A 166 -44.75 8.04 23.12
CA ARG A 166 -44.32 7.34 21.90
C ARG A 166 -43.43 8.22 21.02
N GLU A 167 -43.84 9.46 20.76
CA GLU A 167 -43.08 10.43 19.97
C GLU A 167 -41.79 10.80 20.66
N ILE A 168 -41.83 10.98 21.99
CA ILE A 168 -40.64 11.21 22.82
C ILE A 168 -39.62 10.08 22.62
N LYS A 169 -40.07 8.82 22.63
CA LYS A 169 -39.19 7.66 22.38
C LYS A 169 -38.63 7.63 20.95
N ILE A 170 -39.41 8.06 19.96
CA ILE A 170 -38.97 8.14 18.56
C ILE A 170 -37.87 9.20 18.43
N ILE A 171 -38.10 10.40 18.99
CA ILE A 171 -37.15 11.51 19.00
C ILE A 171 -35.87 11.14 19.76
N ASP A 172 -35.99 10.42 20.89
CA ASP A 172 -34.84 9.88 21.63
C ASP A 172 -34.01 8.92 20.79
N LYS A 173 -34.67 7.99 20.12
CA LYS A 173 -33.99 7.03 19.26
C LYS A 173 -33.32 7.72 18.06
N TYR A 174 -34.00 8.70 17.48
CA TYR A 174 -33.47 9.50 16.36
C TYR A 174 -32.24 10.31 16.79
N LEU A 175 -32.31 10.99 17.95
CA LEU A 175 -31.18 11.69 18.56
C LEU A 175 -29.99 10.75 18.75
N ALA A 176 -30.21 9.56 19.33
CA ALA A 176 -29.14 8.60 19.59
C ALA A 176 -28.42 8.19 18.29
N TYR A 177 -29.15 7.98 17.19
CA TYR A 177 -28.52 7.72 15.89
C TYR A 177 -27.72 8.93 15.39
N PHE A 178 -28.26 10.16 15.46
CA PHE A 178 -27.52 11.35 15.01
C PHE A 178 -26.28 11.66 15.85
N ILE A 179 -26.33 11.39 17.16
CA ILE A 179 -25.13 11.43 18.02
C ILE A 179 -24.13 10.38 17.53
N SER A 180 -24.56 9.13 17.33
CA SER A 180 -23.65 8.06 16.90
C SER A 180 -22.97 8.35 15.56
N ILE A 181 -23.69 8.87 14.57
CA ILE A 181 -23.09 9.20 13.27
C ILE A 181 -22.20 10.45 13.34
N SER A 182 -22.47 11.38 14.27
CA SER A 182 -21.62 12.57 14.47
C SER A 182 -20.27 12.27 15.11
N GLU A 183 -20.12 11.09 15.73
CA GLU A 183 -18.83 10.61 16.23
C GLU A 183 -17.87 10.23 15.09
N VAL A 184 -18.41 9.89 13.92
CA VAL A 184 -17.64 9.47 12.76
C VAL A 184 -17.34 10.69 11.89
N GLU A 185 -16.04 10.94 11.67
CA GLU A 185 -15.59 12.04 10.81
C GLU A 185 -16.20 11.94 9.40
N ASN A 186 -16.58 13.07 8.82
CA ASN A 186 -17.15 13.20 7.47
C ASN A 186 -18.48 12.45 7.20
N LEU A 187 -19.00 11.62 8.12
CA LEU A 187 -20.24 10.86 7.90
C LEU A 187 -21.47 11.77 7.77
N LEU A 188 -21.60 12.81 8.62
CA LEU A 188 -22.68 13.79 8.50
C LEU A 188 -22.65 14.53 7.15
N TYR A 189 -21.45 14.87 6.69
CA TYR A 189 -21.23 15.51 5.39
C TYR A 189 -21.65 14.58 4.23
N PHE A 190 -21.24 13.31 4.28
CA PHE A 190 -21.63 12.34 3.26
C PHE A 190 -23.14 12.04 3.27
N LEU A 191 -23.76 12.01 4.45
CA LEU A 191 -25.22 11.87 4.56
C LEU A 191 -25.94 13.04 3.88
N ASP A 192 -25.52 14.27 4.13
CA ASP A 192 -26.13 15.44 3.48
C ASP A 192 -25.91 15.42 1.96
N LEU A 193 -24.69 15.10 1.51
CA LEU A 193 -24.40 14.93 0.08
C LEU A 193 -25.28 13.88 -0.57
N LEU A 194 -25.45 12.71 0.04
CA LEU A 194 -26.29 11.65 -0.51
C LEU A 194 -27.74 12.11 -0.59
N ARG A 195 -28.24 12.78 0.43
CA ARG A 195 -29.63 13.25 0.47
C ARG A 195 -29.90 14.35 -0.56
N VAL A 196 -29.03 15.36 -0.66
CA VAL A 196 -29.16 16.45 -1.64
C VAL A 196 -29.16 15.91 -3.09
N ASN A 197 -28.47 14.80 -3.34
CA ASN A 197 -28.44 14.15 -4.64
C ASN A 197 -29.45 13.00 -4.79
N ASN A 198 -30.36 12.78 -3.84
CA ASN A 198 -31.34 11.67 -3.84
C ASN A 198 -30.73 10.25 -3.92
N LEU A 199 -29.53 10.06 -3.37
CA LEU A 199 -28.75 8.83 -3.39
C LEU A 199 -28.89 7.98 -2.11
N THR A 200 -29.96 8.17 -1.33
CA THR A 200 -30.20 7.45 -0.05
C THR A 200 -30.90 6.09 -0.22
N ASN A 201 -30.78 5.47 -1.40
CA ASN A 201 -31.23 4.09 -1.59
C ASN A 201 -30.26 3.10 -0.92
N TRP A 202 -30.50 2.85 0.36
CA TRP A 202 -29.65 1.99 1.18
C TRP A 202 -29.61 0.52 0.75
N ASP A 203 -30.54 0.06 -0.08
CA ASP A 203 -30.51 -1.31 -0.59
C ASP A 203 -29.34 -1.52 -1.56
N ASN A 204 -28.98 -0.50 -2.35
CA ASN A 204 -27.79 -0.55 -3.22
C ASN A 204 -26.50 -0.68 -2.38
N PHE A 205 -26.38 0.11 -1.29
CA PHE A 205 -25.25 -0.01 -0.36
C PHE A 205 -25.24 -1.35 0.38
N THR A 206 -26.42 -1.93 0.67
CA THR A 206 -26.52 -3.26 1.29
C THR A 206 -26.00 -4.35 0.34
N ARG A 207 -26.36 -4.28 -0.95
CA ARG A 207 -25.82 -5.20 -1.97
C ARG A 207 -24.29 -5.08 -2.07
N LEU A 208 -23.76 -3.85 -2.06
CA LEU A 208 -22.32 -3.61 -2.04
C LEU A 208 -21.65 -4.20 -0.79
N SER A 209 -22.23 -3.97 0.39
CA SER A 209 -21.72 -4.52 1.66
C SER A 209 -21.64 -6.04 1.60
N ASN A 210 -22.71 -6.70 1.16
CA ASN A 210 -22.75 -8.15 1.02
C ASN A 210 -21.72 -8.67 0.00
N PHE A 211 -21.60 -8.01 -1.15
CA PHE A 211 -20.61 -8.35 -2.16
C PHE A 211 -19.17 -8.27 -1.62
N ILE A 212 -18.85 -7.21 -0.85
CA ILE A 212 -17.53 -7.08 -0.22
C ILE A 212 -17.31 -8.21 0.80
N GLU A 213 -18.30 -8.52 1.65
CA GLU A 213 -18.18 -9.63 2.61
C GLU A 213 -17.99 -10.99 1.93
N GLU A 214 -18.74 -11.28 0.88
CA GLU A 214 -18.64 -12.53 0.12
C GLU A 214 -17.27 -12.68 -0.57
N THR A 215 -16.70 -11.58 -1.04
CA THR A 215 -15.40 -11.59 -1.75
C THR A 215 -14.19 -11.74 -0.81
N LYS A 216 -14.33 -11.48 0.51
CA LYS A 216 -13.22 -11.60 1.48
C LYS A 216 -12.54 -12.97 1.50
N ASN A 217 -13.34 -14.03 1.34
CA ASN A 217 -12.86 -15.41 1.40
C ASN A 217 -12.29 -15.91 0.06
N GLY A 218 -12.49 -15.15 -1.02
CA GLY A 218 -12.01 -15.48 -2.36
C GLY A 218 -10.61 -14.92 -2.68
N MET A 219 -10.22 -15.06 -3.95
CA MET A 219 -9.07 -14.40 -4.55
C MET A 219 -9.45 -12.96 -4.92
N ILE A 220 -8.95 -11.99 -4.15
CA ILE A 220 -9.32 -10.57 -4.34
C ILE A 220 -8.46 -9.91 -5.43
N GLU A 221 -7.34 -10.52 -5.82
CA GLU A 221 -6.46 -10.06 -6.91
C GLU A 221 -7.20 -9.84 -8.23
N ASP A 222 -8.16 -10.69 -8.59
CA ASP A 222 -8.90 -10.54 -9.83
C ASP A 222 -9.89 -9.35 -9.71
N ILE A 223 -9.70 -8.35 -10.56
CA ILE A 223 -10.57 -7.17 -10.63
C ILE A 223 -11.91 -7.49 -11.32
N LYS A 224 -12.00 -8.57 -12.12
CA LYS A 224 -13.18 -8.87 -12.94
C LYS A 224 -14.48 -8.97 -12.13
N PRO A 225 -14.56 -9.67 -10.98
CA PRO A 225 -15.78 -9.72 -10.17
C PRO A 225 -16.23 -8.33 -9.71
N PHE A 226 -15.29 -7.47 -9.30
CA PHE A 226 -15.57 -6.09 -8.90
C PHE A 226 -16.07 -5.24 -10.06
N LEU A 227 -15.51 -5.42 -11.25
CA LEU A 227 -15.95 -4.72 -12.46
C LEU A 227 -17.34 -5.19 -12.90
N LEU A 228 -17.62 -6.49 -12.85
CA LEU A 228 -18.94 -7.04 -13.15
C LEU A 228 -20.00 -6.48 -12.18
N PHE A 229 -19.69 -6.45 -10.89
CA PHE A 229 -20.55 -5.83 -9.88
C PHE A 229 -20.77 -4.34 -10.15
N ALA A 230 -19.69 -3.60 -10.43
CA ALA A 230 -19.79 -2.17 -10.71
C ALA A 230 -20.66 -1.90 -11.96
N LYS A 231 -20.55 -2.72 -13.00
CA LYS A 231 -21.38 -2.64 -14.19
C LYS A 231 -22.85 -2.99 -13.92
N SER A 232 -23.14 -3.97 -13.06
CA SER A 232 -24.53 -4.31 -12.72
C SER A 232 -25.24 -3.21 -11.92
N GLU A 233 -24.49 -2.42 -11.15
CA GLU A 233 -25.00 -1.29 -10.36
C GLU A 233 -24.82 0.07 -11.07
N GLY A 234 -24.57 0.04 -12.40
CA GLY A 234 -24.02 1.12 -13.21
C GLY A 234 -24.54 2.52 -12.89
N ASP A 235 -25.85 2.77 -13.05
CA ASP A 235 -26.44 4.10 -12.89
C ASP A 235 -26.18 4.70 -11.50
N PHE A 236 -26.41 3.90 -10.45
CA PHE A 236 -26.20 4.32 -9.06
C PHE A 236 -24.73 4.68 -8.79
N LEU A 237 -23.80 3.87 -9.29
CA LEU A 237 -22.36 4.09 -9.09
C LEU A 237 -21.83 5.24 -9.94
N ILE A 238 -22.35 5.44 -11.14
CA ILE A 238 -22.03 6.60 -11.99
C ILE A 238 -22.50 7.89 -11.31
N GLU A 239 -23.69 7.91 -10.71
CA GLU A 239 -24.16 9.07 -9.94
C GLU A 239 -23.27 9.36 -8.73
N ILE A 240 -22.86 8.34 -7.96
CA ILE A 240 -21.90 8.50 -6.86
C ILE A 240 -20.55 9.03 -7.38
N ALA A 241 -20.02 8.46 -8.47
CA ALA A 241 -18.77 8.92 -9.09
C ALA A 241 -18.85 10.39 -9.48
N ASN A 242 -19.97 10.84 -10.04
CA ASN A 242 -20.15 12.21 -10.51
C ASN A 242 -20.38 13.21 -9.36
N LYS A 243 -21.30 12.89 -8.44
CA LYS A 243 -21.82 13.85 -7.46
C LYS A 243 -21.03 13.86 -6.15
N VAL A 244 -20.53 12.71 -5.74
CA VAL A 244 -19.86 12.54 -4.44
C VAL A 244 -18.34 12.49 -4.62
N ILE A 245 -17.85 11.54 -5.41
CA ILE A 245 -16.41 11.28 -5.56
C ILE A 245 -15.74 12.29 -6.53
N LYS A 246 -16.52 12.79 -7.51
CA LYS A 246 -16.12 13.76 -8.55
C LYS A 246 -15.04 13.23 -9.49
N ILE A 247 -15.23 12.01 -10.01
CA ILE A 247 -14.36 11.42 -11.04
C ILE A 247 -14.66 12.07 -12.40
N LYS A 248 -13.63 12.68 -13.03
CA LYS A 248 -13.75 13.44 -14.29
C LYS A 248 -13.32 12.62 -15.50
N GLU A 249 -13.93 11.45 -15.68
CA GLU A 249 -13.65 10.52 -16.78
C GLU A 249 -14.96 10.08 -17.43
N ASP A 250 -14.88 9.30 -18.51
CA ASP A 250 -16.04 8.65 -19.11
C ASP A 250 -16.62 7.57 -18.17
N ASP A 251 -17.85 7.14 -18.45
CA ASP A 251 -18.58 6.26 -17.54
C ASP A 251 -17.97 4.86 -17.43
N ASP A 252 -17.38 4.31 -18.49
CA ASP A 252 -16.68 3.03 -18.42
C ASP A 252 -15.46 3.12 -17.51
N THR A 253 -14.65 4.18 -17.67
CA THR A 253 -13.48 4.42 -16.83
C THR A 253 -13.87 4.69 -15.36
N LYS A 254 -14.97 5.40 -15.10
CA LYS A 254 -15.51 5.59 -13.73
C LYS A 254 -15.82 4.26 -13.06
N LEU A 255 -16.50 3.35 -13.77
CA LEU A 255 -16.86 2.04 -13.21
C LEU A 255 -15.63 1.18 -12.93
N ILE A 256 -14.62 1.23 -13.80
CA ILE A 256 -13.32 0.58 -13.56
C ILE A 256 -12.68 1.15 -12.29
N ASN A 257 -12.67 2.47 -12.13
CA ASN A 257 -12.07 3.12 -10.96
C ASN A 257 -12.85 2.84 -9.67
N ILE A 258 -14.18 2.79 -9.72
CA ILE A 258 -15.00 2.35 -8.59
C ILE A 258 -14.72 0.88 -8.24
N ALA A 259 -14.61 -0.01 -9.24
CA ALA A 259 -14.27 -1.41 -9.01
C ALA A 259 -12.92 -1.55 -8.29
N LYS A 260 -11.90 -0.76 -8.67
CA LYS A 260 -10.60 -0.71 -7.97
C LYS A 260 -10.75 -0.25 -6.52
N ILE A 261 -11.63 0.71 -6.25
CA ILE A 261 -11.92 1.17 -4.88
C ILE A 261 -12.57 0.05 -4.06
N PHE A 262 -13.52 -0.68 -4.62
CA PHE A 262 -14.15 -1.83 -3.94
C PHE A 262 -13.17 -2.96 -3.68
N GLN A 263 -12.33 -3.30 -4.66
CA GLN A 263 -11.25 -4.27 -4.49
C GLN A 263 -10.34 -3.86 -3.34
N TYR A 264 -9.94 -2.58 -3.28
CA TYR A 264 -9.12 -2.07 -2.21
C TYR A 264 -9.82 -2.16 -0.84
N ILE A 265 -11.11 -1.84 -0.74
CA ILE A 265 -11.86 -1.97 0.53
C ILE A 265 -11.86 -3.43 1.00
N ALA A 266 -12.12 -4.38 0.10
CA ALA A 266 -12.07 -5.81 0.43
C ALA A 266 -10.65 -6.26 0.88
N LEU A 267 -9.61 -5.74 0.24
CA LEU A 267 -8.21 -5.98 0.63
C LEU A 267 -7.87 -5.43 2.01
N VAL A 268 -8.32 -4.21 2.32
CA VAL A 268 -8.13 -3.57 3.63
C VAL A 268 -8.77 -4.43 4.71
N ASP A 269 -10.04 -4.81 4.55
CA ASP A 269 -10.74 -5.64 5.53
C ASP A 269 -10.04 -6.98 5.80
N LYS A 270 -9.39 -7.56 4.78
CA LYS A 270 -8.65 -8.84 4.89
C LYS A 270 -7.26 -8.69 5.51
N TYR A 271 -6.57 -7.57 5.28
CA TYR A 271 -5.12 -7.45 5.52
C TYR A 271 -4.66 -6.23 6.33
N GLU A 272 -5.55 -5.34 6.78
CA GLU A 272 -5.20 -4.12 7.53
C GLU A 272 -4.24 -4.40 8.70
N ASN A 273 -4.52 -5.46 9.46
CA ASN A 273 -3.71 -5.86 10.61
C ASN A 273 -2.32 -6.44 10.26
N LEU A 274 -2.12 -6.95 9.04
CA LEU A 274 -0.83 -7.50 8.61
C LEU A 274 0.11 -6.44 8.04
N TYR A 275 -0.41 -5.31 7.58
CA TYR A 275 0.40 -4.31 6.90
C TYR A 275 1.44 -3.66 7.83
N SER A 276 1.10 -3.43 9.10
CA SER A 276 2.05 -2.91 10.09
C SER A 276 3.24 -3.86 10.29
N GLN A 277 2.99 -5.17 10.34
CA GLN A 277 4.03 -6.20 10.41
C GLN A 277 4.88 -6.20 9.14
N PHE A 278 4.26 -6.04 7.98
CA PHE A 278 4.97 -5.95 6.71
C PHE A 278 5.86 -4.71 6.62
N GLN A 279 5.43 -3.56 7.13
CA GLN A 279 6.27 -2.37 7.22
C GLN A 279 7.50 -2.60 8.12
N LEU A 280 7.35 -3.31 9.23
CA LEU A 280 8.49 -3.69 10.08
C LEU A 280 9.44 -4.64 9.34
N PHE A 281 8.89 -5.62 8.61
CA PHE A 281 9.66 -6.50 7.75
C PHE A 281 10.45 -5.73 6.69
N LEU A 282 9.82 -4.80 5.95
CA LEU A 282 10.51 -3.96 4.95
C LEU A 282 11.59 -3.07 5.56
N ARG A 283 11.38 -2.53 6.77
CA ARG A 283 12.41 -1.76 7.49
C ARG A 283 13.62 -2.64 7.85
N CYS A 284 13.39 -3.88 8.27
CA CYS A 284 14.46 -4.85 8.51
C CYS A 284 15.19 -5.20 7.21
N LEU A 285 14.43 -5.40 6.12
CA LEU A 285 14.98 -5.71 4.80
C LEU A 285 15.82 -4.56 4.23
N SER A 286 15.43 -3.30 4.43
CA SER A 286 16.24 -2.14 4.06
C SER A 286 17.57 -2.08 4.84
N LYS A 287 17.59 -2.49 6.12
CA LYS A 287 18.84 -2.61 6.88
C LYS A 287 19.71 -3.73 6.33
N TRP A 288 19.11 -4.86 5.98
CA TRP A 288 19.80 -5.99 5.33
C TRP A 288 20.44 -5.55 4.01
N GLU A 289 19.72 -4.79 3.17
CA GLU A 289 20.18 -4.29 1.88
C GLU A 289 21.43 -3.41 2.00
N LYS A 290 21.47 -2.50 2.98
CA LYS A 290 22.63 -1.63 3.21
C LYS A 290 23.90 -2.45 3.51
N ILE A 291 23.78 -3.43 4.40
CA ILE A 291 24.90 -4.31 4.78
C ILE A 291 25.30 -5.19 3.59
N TYR A 292 24.34 -5.68 2.80
CA TYR A 292 24.61 -6.40 1.56
C TYR A 292 25.46 -5.57 0.59
N TYR A 293 25.14 -4.29 0.39
CA TYR A 293 25.94 -3.41 -0.47
C TYR A 293 27.36 -3.18 0.07
N ASP A 294 27.54 -3.05 1.39
CA ASP A 294 28.87 -2.94 2.01
C ASP A 294 29.73 -4.18 1.68
N ILE A 295 29.18 -5.39 1.86
CA ILE A 295 29.87 -6.66 1.57
C ILE A 295 30.19 -6.79 0.08
N VAL A 296 29.22 -6.49 -0.79
CA VAL A 296 29.41 -6.60 -2.24
C VAL A 296 30.43 -5.59 -2.74
N ASN A 297 30.45 -4.36 -2.22
CA ASN A 297 31.43 -3.35 -2.57
C ASN A 297 32.85 -3.77 -2.17
N ILE A 298 33.02 -4.34 -0.97
CA ILE A 298 34.30 -4.93 -0.56
C ILE A 298 34.68 -6.05 -1.53
N ARG A 299 33.81 -7.03 -1.78
CA ARG A 299 34.10 -8.15 -2.70
C ARG A 299 34.46 -7.69 -4.12
N LYS A 300 33.82 -6.64 -4.63
CA LYS A 300 34.10 -6.05 -5.96
C LYS A 300 35.50 -5.43 -6.05
N ASN A 301 35.96 -4.80 -4.97
CA ASN A 301 37.28 -4.16 -4.93
C ASN A 301 38.45 -5.16 -4.89
N TYR A 302 38.17 -6.45 -4.61
CA TYR A 302 39.20 -7.50 -4.51
C TYR A 302 38.90 -8.68 -5.44
N PRO A 303 39.10 -8.54 -6.76
CA PRO A 303 38.76 -9.58 -7.73
C PRO A 303 39.75 -10.77 -7.71
N ILE A 304 39.25 -11.98 -8.00
CA ILE A 304 40.02 -13.26 -7.99
C ILE A 304 41.32 -13.20 -8.81
N HIS A 305 41.35 -12.43 -9.89
CA HIS A 305 42.50 -12.38 -10.79
C HIS A 305 43.67 -11.54 -10.23
N GLN A 306 43.42 -10.68 -9.24
CA GLN A 306 44.43 -9.83 -8.60
C GLN A 306 44.76 -10.29 -7.18
N PHE A 307 43.79 -10.87 -6.45
CA PHE A 307 43.93 -11.16 -5.02
C PHE A 307 43.73 -12.63 -4.66
N ILE A 308 44.38 -13.07 -3.58
CA ILE A 308 44.09 -14.34 -2.91
C ILE A 308 42.85 -14.14 -2.03
N ILE A 309 41.72 -14.70 -2.46
CA ILE A 309 40.42 -14.51 -1.79
C ILE A 309 40.24 -15.47 -0.61
N PRO A 310 39.99 -14.97 0.61
CA PRO A 310 39.67 -15.78 1.78
C PRO A 310 38.38 -16.62 1.59
N PRO A 311 38.21 -17.74 2.31
CA PRO A 311 36.98 -18.53 2.24
C PRO A 311 35.71 -17.74 2.59
N SER A 312 35.78 -16.80 3.55
CA SER A 312 34.62 -15.99 3.99
C SER A 312 34.02 -15.16 2.84
N PHE A 313 34.84 -14.70 1.89
CA PHE A 313 34.40 -13.93 0.71
C PHE A 313 33.60 -14.76 -0.30
N LYS A 314 33.63 -16.10 -0.18
CA LYS A 314 32.87 -17.03 -1.04
C LYS A 314 31.56 -17.49 -0.40
N VAL A 315 31.31 -17.12 0.86
CA VAL A 315 30.10 -17.53 1.59
C VAL A 315 28.86 -16.93 0.93
N LYS A 316 27.82 -17.77 0.79
CA LYS A 316 26.50 -17.36 0.33
C LYS A 316 25.87 -16.45 1.38
N LEU A 317 25.34 -15.32 0.93
CA LEU A 317 24.76 -14.34 1.84
C LEU A 317 23.41 -14.86 2.38
N PRO A 318 23.21 -14.82 3.71
CA PRO A 318 21.98 -15.31 4.32
C PRO A 318 20.77 -14.48 3.87
N SER A 319 19.62 -15.14 3.69
CA SER A 319 18.34 -14.51 3.32
C SER A 319 18.33 -13.73 1.98
N PHE A 320 19.31 -13.96 1.10
CA PHE A 320 19.36 -13.32 -0.22
C PHE A 320 18.09 -13.55 -1.06
N GLU A 321 17.50 -14.76 -1.02
CA GLU A 321 16.26 -15.06 -1.75
C GLU A 321 15.05 -14.26 -1.24
N ILE A 322 15.01 -13.99 0.08
CA ILE A 322 13.99 -13.13 0.67
C ILE A 322 14.18 -11.69 0.15
N TYR A 323 15.41 -11.18 0.17
CA TYR A 323 15.69 -9.86 -0.40
C TYR A 323 15.28 -9.76 -1.86
N LYS A 324 15.70 -10.71 -2.69
CA LYS A 324 15.36 -10.74 -4.12
C LYS A 324 13.85 -10.71 -4.36
N SER A 325 13.06 -11.39 -3.52
CA SER A 325 11.60 -11.46 -3.67
C SER A 325 10.89 -10.16 -3.31
N TYR A 326 11.48 -9.31 -2.46
CA TYR A 326 10.82 -8.11 -1.91
C TYR A 326 11.56 -6.79 -2.21
N HIS A 327 12.65 -6.82 -2.98
CA HIS A 327 13.46 -5.62 -3.27
C HIS A 327 12.64 -4.49 -3.94
N ASP A 328 11.70 -4.82 -4.83
CA ASP A 328 10.83 -3.86 -5.51
C ASP A 328 9.91 -3.08 -4.55
N TYR A 329 9.71 -3.60 -3.34
CA TYR A 329 8.93 -2.95 -2.28
C TYR A 329 9.78 -1.98 -1.44
N LEU A 330 11.11 -2.03 -1.59
CA LEU A 330 12.04 -1.06 -1.00
C LEU A 330 12.16 0.20 -1.87
N ASP A 331 12.15 0.02 -3.20
CA ASP A 331 12.20 1.11 -4.17
C ASP A 331 10.80 1.42 -4.74
N TYR A 332 10.13 2.33 -4.05
CA TYR A 332 8.75 2.74 -4.36
C TYR A 332 8.57 3.43 -5.73
N SER A 333 9.64 3.72 -6.47
CA SER A 333 9.55 4.29 -7.82
C SER A 333 8.89 3.31 -8.81
N CYS A 334 9.05 2.00 -8.60
CA CYS A 334 8.48 0.93 -9.43
C CYS A 334 6.95 0.77 -9.30
N LEU A 335 6.34 1.32 -8.24
CA LEU A 335 4.90 1.16 -7.95
C LEU A 335 3.98 2.00 -8.85
N THR A 336 4.54 2.95 -9.61
CA THR A 336 3.79 3.87 -10.47
C THR A 336 3.28 3.25 -11.78
N ARG A 337 3.80 2.08 -12.18
CA ARG A 337 3.53 1.47 -13.51
C ARG A 337 2.25 0.65 -13.60
N LEU A 338 1.54 0.39 -12.50
CA LEU A 338 0.38 -0.52 -12.48
C LEU A 338 -0.99 0.17 -12.34
N ILE A 339 -1.00 1.49 -12.22
CA ILE A 339 -2.25 2.27 -12.12
C ILE A 339 -2.69 2.81 -13.50
N TYR A 340 -1.82 2.71 -14.51
CA TYR A 340 -2.09 3.02 -15.91
C TYR A 340 -2.40 1.77 -16.72
#